data_AF-A0A4Y7TX93-F1
#
_entry.id   AF-A0A4Y7TX93-F1
#
_cell.length_a   1.000
_cell.length_b   1.000
_cell.length_c   1.000
_cell.angle_alpha   90.00
_cell.angle_beta   90.00
_cell.angle_gamma   90.00
#
_symmetry.space_group_name_H-M   'P 1'
#
loop_
_entity.id
_entity.type
_entity.pdbx_description
1 polymer ?
#
loop_
_entity_poly.entity_id
_entity_poly.type
_entity_poly.pdbx_seq_one_letter_code
_entity_poly.pdbx_strand_id
1 'polypeptide(L)'
;MGTLDAFISSQRSPISDPAFTSQEIVDRGSVFVANIYHAVTPQEAKQRVEQMKRVVHSSKPATHEMAAWRCMVLRPGCTGLAGPGDFELQSGYKDDSERWGGGKILNAMERLAILDAVVIVSRWYGGALLGPARFDHIAQCATEVARKFKDQEELLELKTLLESLDDILASLRQEYKKLSTDEPCSSQDTTSTAETLSGLPIPVVKKPDYATIDVAKAKRLVRVREGSIASVKLLIAKLQAVETSPRTGEGSEPTSQT
;
A
#
# COMPACT_ATOMS: atom_id res chain seq x y z
N MET A 1 19.40 -13.40 -36.77
CA MET A 1 19.25 -12.12 -36.04
C MET A 1 18.15 -12.30 -35.00
N GLY A 2 18.49 -12.76 -33.79
CA GLY A 2 17.53 -12.82 -32.68
C GLY A 2 17.33 -11.41 -32.13
N THR A 3 16.10 -10.92 -32.12
CA THR A 3 15.78 -9.56 -31.65
C THR A 3 15.96 -9.46 -30.14
N LEU A 4 16.29 -8.26 -29.65
CA LEU A 4 16.42 -7.95 -28.22
C LEU A 4 15.18 -8.39 -27.41
N ASP A 5 13.99 -8.32 -28.05
CA ASP A 5 12.72 -8.78 -27.51
C ASP A 5 12.70 -10.27 -27.20
N ALA A 6 13.32 -11.11 -28.04
CA ALA A 6 13.45 -12.54 -27.80
C ALA A 6 14.39 -12.81 -26.61
N PHE A 7 15.42 -11.99 -26.41
CA PHE A 7 16.33 -12.13 -25.28
C PHE A 7 15.67 -11.71 -23.97
N ILE A 8 14.99 -10.57 -23.93
CA ILE A 8 14.24 -10.07 -22.76
C ILE A 8 13.08 -11.02 -22.39
N SER A 9 12.37 -11.57 -23.38
CA SER A 9 11.29 -12.55 -23.13
C SER A 9 11.79 -13.97 -22.81
N SER A 10 13.06 -14.29 -23.10
CA SER A 10 13.68 -15.59 -22.79
C SER A 10 14.31 -15.66 -21.39
N GLN A 11 14.40 -14.54 -20.67
CA GLN A 11 14.69 -14.60 -19.24
C GLN A 11 13.55 -15.35 -18.57
N ARG A 12 13.82 -16.63 -18.24
CA ARG A 12 12.94 -17.46 -17.43
C ARG A 12 12.56 -16.64 -16.21
N SER A 13 11.27 -16.27 -16.09
CA SER A 13 10.79 -15.48 -14.97
C SER A 13 11.33 -16.10 -13.68
N PRO A 14 12.04 -15.34 -12.83
CA PRO A 14 12.62 -15.89 -11.62
C PRO A 14 11.51 -16.58 -10.83
N ILE A 15 11.80 -17.76 -10.31
CA ILE A 15 10.88 -18.48 -9.42
C ILE A 15 10.70 -17.58 -8.20
N SER A 16 9.59 -16.84 -8.18
CA SER A 16 9.22 -16.01 -7.05
C SER A 16 8.17 -16.74 -6.25
N ASP A 17 8.32 -16.67 -4.94
CA ASP A 17 7.37 -17.21 -3.99
C ASP A 17 6.02 -16.50 -4.13
N PRO A 18 4.91 -17.17 -3.76
CA PRO A 18 3.61 -16.53 -3.72
C PRO A 18 3.61 -15.36 -2.75
N ALA A 19 2.88 -14.30 -3.09
CA ALA A 19 2.63 -13.20 -2.17
C ALA A 19 1.90 -13.71 -0.93
N PHE A 20 0.93 -14.61 -1.12
CA PHE A 20 0.27 -15.33 -0.04
C PHE A 20 -0.13 -16.75 -0.45
N THR A 21 -0.11 -17.63 0.54
CA THR A 21 -0.66 -18.99 0.48
C THR A 21 -1.83 -19.10 1.47
N SER A 22 -2.90 -19.79 1.07
CA SER A 22 -4.05 -20.04 1.95
C SER A 22 -3.70 -21.08 3.01
N GLN A 23 -4.56 -21.20 4.02
CA GLN A 23 -4.56 -22.42 4.82
C GLN A 23 -4.91 -23.62 3.94
N GLU A 24 -4.32 -24.77 4.26
CA GLU A 24 -4.69 -26.03 3.64
C GLU A 24 -6.08 -26.47 4.12
N ILE A 25 -6.98 -26.75 3.16
CA ILE A 25 -8.28 -27.38 3.45
C ILE A 25 -8.20 -28.85 3.07
N VAL A 26 -8.55 -29.72 4.02
CA VAL A 26 -8.61 -31.17 3.81
C VAL A 26 -10.05 -31.66 3.97
N ASP A 27 -10.59 -32.30 2.94
CA ASP A 27 -11.94 -32.89 2.96
C ASP A 27 -11.96 -34.22 2.21
N ARG A 28 -12.31 -35.30 2.92
CA ARG A 28 -12.36 -36.69 2.41
C ARG A 28 -11.11 -37.06 1.61
N GLY A 29 -9.94 -36.71 2.17
CA GLY A 29 -8.62 -36.94 1.58
C GLY A 29 -8.25 -35.99 0.43
N SER A 30 -9.18 -35.18 -0.08
CA SER A 30 -8.83 -34.13 -1.05
C SER A 30 -8.20 -32.96 -0.30
N VAL A 31 -7.16 -32.38 -0.89
CA VAL A 31 -6.43 -31.24 -0.32
C VAL A 31 -6.56 -30.04 -1.26
N PHE A 32 -6.79 -28.85 -0.70
CA PHE A 32 -6.90 -27.60 -1.44
C PHE A 32 -5.96 -26.55 -0.85
N VAL A 33 -5.17 -25.91 -1.71
CA VAL A 33 -4.30 -24.79 -1.34
C VAL A 33 -4.40 -23.72 -2.42
N ALA A 34 -4.60 -22.46 -2.04
CA ALA A 34 -4.52 -21.33 -2.95
C ALA A 34 -3.20 -20.59 -2.80
N ASN A 35 -2.67 -20.11 -3.91
CA ASN A 35 -1.51 -19.24 -3.99
C ASN A 35 -1.87 -18.01 -4.82
N ILE A 36 -1.53 -16.82 -4.34
CA ILE A 36 -1.68 -15.58 -5.11
C ILE A 36 -0.31 -15.01 -5.46
N TYR A 37 -0.18 -14.54 -6.70
CA TYR A 37 1.02 -13.90 -7.22
C TYR A 37 0.66 -12.59 -7.88
N HIS A 38 1.58 -11.63 -7.84
CA HIS A 38 1.51 -10.47 -8.72
C HIS A 38 1.63 -10.93 -10.18
N ALA A 39 0.79 -10.33 -11.03
CA ALA A 39 0.77 -10.55 -12.47
C ALA A 39 0.17 -9.31 -13.16
N VAL A 40 1.02 -8.51 -13.79
CA VAL A 40 0.62 -7.24 -14.44
C VAL A 40 0.02 -7.49 -15.82
N THR A 41 0.28 -8.66 -16.41
CA THR A 41 -0.28 -9.05 -17.71
C THR A 41 -0.91 -10.45 -17.68
N PRO A 42 -1.93 -10.72 -18.51
CA PRO A 42 -2.50 -12.06 -18.64
C PRO A 42 -1.49 -13.12 -19.10
N GLN A 43 -0.45 -12.71 -19.85
CA GLN A 43 0.62 -13.62 -20.26
C GLN A 43 1.46 -14.05 -19.05
N GLU A 44 1.85 -13.10 -18.19
CA GLU A 44 2.56 -13.38 -16.95
C GLU A 44 1.73 -14.28 -16.02
N ALA A 45 0.42 -14.00 -15.89
CA ALA A 45 -0.49 -14.85 -15.12
C ALA A 45 -0.49 -16.30 -15.63
N LYS A 46 -0.58 -16.51 -16.95
CA LYS A 46 -0.53 -17.86 -17.55
C LYS A 46 0.83 -18.53 -17.34
N GLN A 47 1.93 -17.80 -17.44
CA GLN A 47 3.27 -18.31 -17.16
C GLN A 47 3.39 -18.77 -15.70
N ARG A 48 2.81 -18.03 -14.77
CA ARG A 48 2.79 -18.40 -13.34
C ARG A 48 2.03 -19.71 -13.10
N VAL A 49 0.88 -19.89 -13.75
CA VAL A 49 0.13 -21.16 -13.68
C VAL A 49 0.96 -22.33 -14.19
N GLU A 50 1.68 -22.14 -15.30
CA GLU A 50 2.53 -23.20 -15.85
C GLU A 50 3.75 -23.49 -14.96
N GLN A 51 4.34 -22.45 -14.36
CA GLN A 51 5.44 -22.59 -13.41
C GLN A 51 4.99 -23.34 -12.15
N MET A 52 3.80 -23.05 -11.62
CA MET A 52 3.22 -23.80 -10.50
C MET A 52 3.16 -25.29 -10.84
N LYS A 53 2.59 -25.63 -12.00
CA LYS A 53 2.40 -27.01 -12.45
C LYS A 53 3.72 -27.74 -12.72
N ARG A 54 4.67 -27.11 -13.41
CA ARG A 54 5.90 -27.76 -13.88
C ARG A 54 7.07 -27.71 -12.91
N VAL A 55 7.09 -26.72 -12.01
CA VAL A 55 8.25 -26.44 -11.15
C VAL A 55 7.86 -26.64 -9.69
N VAL A 56 6.90 -25.86 -9.19
CA VAL A 56 6.54 -25.86 -7.75
C VAL A 56 5.96 -27.22 -7.34
N HIS A 57 5.01 -27.75 -8.11
CA HIS A 57 4.40 -29.06 -7.87
C HIS A 57 5.04 -30.19 -8.67
N SER A 58 6.28 -30.00 -9.17
CA SER A 58 6.99 -31.04 -9.93
C SER A 58 7.17 -32.35 -9.16
N SER A 59 7.45 -32.26 -7.85
CA SER A 59 7.66 -33.42 -6.98
C SER A 59 6.36 -34.10 -6.57
N LYS A 60 5.27 -33.33 -6.43
CA LYS A 60 3.94 -33.83 -6.07
C LYS A 60 2.86 -33.11 -6.89
N PRO A 61 2.63 -33.54 -8.15
CA PRO A 61 1.68 -32.88 -9.03
C PRO A 61 0.28 -32.82 -8.43
N ALA A 62 -0.35 -31.64 -8.48
CA ALA A 62 -1.77 -31.51 -8.18
C ALA A 62 -2.61 -32.21 -9.26
N THR A 63 -3.77 -32.71 -8.86
CA THR A 63 -4.74 -33.27 -9.81
C THR A 63 -5.33 -32.17 -10.69
N HIS A 64 -5.55 -30.98 -10.11
CA HIS A 64 -6.09 -29.81 -10.80
C HIS A 64 -5.38 -28.54 -10.37
N GLU A 65 -4.96 -27.74 -11.35
CA GLU A 65 -4.40 -26.39 -11.19
C GLU A 65 -5.35 -25.34 -11.78
N MET A 66 -6.38 -24.99 -11.02
CA MET A 66 -7.34 -23.96 -11.42
C MET A 66 -6.74 -22.58 -11.19
N ALA A 67 -7.08 -21.61 -12.03
CA ALA A 67 -6.61 -20.25 -11.84
C ALA A 67 -7.59 -19.20 -12.36
N ALA A 68 -7.47 -17.98 -11.83
CA ALA A 68 -8.06 -16.78 -12.41
C ALA A 68 -7.11 -15.59 -12.24
N TRP A 69 -7.21 -14.63 -13.15
CA TRP A 69 -6.41 -13.41 -13.14
C TRP A 69 -7.25 -12.21 -13.56
N ARG A 70 -6.82 -11.04 -13.08
CA ARG A 70 -7.38 -9.73 -13.43
C ARG A 70 -6.21 -8.76 -13.53
N CYS A 71 -5.95 -8.23 -14.72
CA CYS A 71 -4.79 -7.37 -14.99
C CYS A 71 -5.28 -6.06 -15.61
N MET A 72 -4.86 -4.93 -15.04
CA MET A 72 -5.07 -3.61 -15.60
C MET A 72 -3.94 -3.30 -16.57
N VAL A 73 -4.19 -3.47 -17.87
CA VAL A 73 -3.16 -3.35 -18.89
C VAL A 73 -3.27 -2.05 -19.66
N LEU A 74 -2.13 -1.53 -20.10
CA LEU A 74 -2.07 -0.38 -20.98
C LEU A 74 -2.58 -0.75 -22.38
N ARG A 75 -3.50 0.05 -22.92
CA ARG A 75 -4.00 -0.15 -24.27
C ARG A 75 -2.88 0.09 -25.30
N PRO A 76 -2.86 -0.67 -26.41
CA PRO A 76 -1.85 -0.49 -27.45
C PRO A 76 -1.84 0.95 -27.98
N GLY A 77 -0.66 1.58 -27.99
CA GLY A 77 -0.48 2.96 -28.46
C GLY A 77 -0.77 4.05 -27.43
N CYS A 78 -1.21 3.69 -26.22
CA CYS A 78 -1.34 4.62 -25.09
C CYS A 78 -0.02 4.77 -24.34
N THR A 79 0.16 5.87 -23.61
CA THR A 79 1.36 6.14 -22.78
C THR A 79 1.11 5.94 -21.30
N GLY A 80 -0.16 5.87 -20.88
CA GLY A 80 -0.58 5.77 -19.48
C GLY A 80 -0.67 7.12 -18.77
N LEU A 81 -0.33 8.21 -19.46
CA LEU A 81 -0.33 9.57 -18.92
C LEU A 81 -1.60 10.35 -19.28
N ALA A 82 -2.36 9.92 -20.29
CA ALA A 82 -3.57 10.64 -20.76
C ALA A 82 -4.80 10.38 -19.88
N GLY A 83 -4.65 9.56 -18.83
CA GLY A 83 -5.68 9.29 -17.82
C GLY A 83 -6.24 7.87 -17.87
N PRO A 84 -7.36 7.60 -17.17
CA PRO A 84 -7.89 6.25 -16.98
C PRO A 84 -8.26 5.54 -18.27
N GLY A 85 -8.58 6.30 -19.33
CA GLY A 85 -8.86 5.76 -20.64
C GLY A 85 -7.67 5.03 -21.26
N ASP A 86 -6.44 5.26 -20.84
CA ASP A 86 -5.29 4.54 -21.39
C ASP A 86 -5.23 3.07 -20.99
N PHE A 87 -6.02 2.66 -20.00
CA PHE A 87 -5.99 1.32 -19.44
C PHE A 87 -7.26 0.53 -19.77
N GLU A 88 -7.11 -0.79 -19.83
CA GLU A 88 -8.22 -1.73 -19.94
C GLU A 88 -8.05 -2.89 -18.96
N LEU A 89 -9.16 -3.38 -18.42
CA LEU A 89 -9.17 -4.54 -17.55
C LEU A 89 -9.24 -5.82 -18.39
N GLN A 90 -8.18 -6.61 -18.38
CA GLN A 90 -8.17 -7.95 -18.96
C GLN A 90 -8.28 -9.02 -17.86
N SER A 91 -9.39 -9.74 -17.84
CA SER A 91 -9.65 -10.83 -16.89
C SER A 91 -9.80 -12.18 -17.60
N GLY A 92 -9.45 -13.26 -16.92
CA GLY A 92 -9.65 -14.61 -17.43
C GLY A 92 -9.47 -15.69 -16.37
N TYR A 93 -9.79 -16.93 -16.72
CA TYR A 93 -9.66 -18.08 -15.83
C TYR A 93 -9.33 -19.36 -16.60
N LYS A 94 -8.88 -20.38 -15.85
CA LYS A 94 -8.58 -21.74 -16.33
C LYS A 94 -9.07 -22.76 -15.30
N ASP A 95 -9.80 -23.76 -15.77
CA ASP A 95 -10.40 -24.79 -14.90
C ASP A 95 -9.50 -26.03 -14.68
N ASP A 96 -8.55 -26.31 -15.58
CA ASP A 96 -7.68 -27.51 -15.54
C ASP A 96 -8.41 -28.82 -15.19
N SER A 97 -9.42 -29.18 -15.99
CA SER A 97 -10.33 -30.32 -15.83
C SER A 97 -11.27 -30.31 -14.61
N GLU A 98 -11.12 -29.36 -13.69
CA GLU A 98 -12.08 -29.08 -12.62
C GLU A 98 -13.09 -28.01 -13.08
N ARG A 99 -14.04 -28.42 -13.94
CA ARG A 99 -14.99 -27.50 -14.58
C ARG A 99 -15.67 -26.59 -13.55
N TRP A 100 -15.74 -25.29 -13.86
CA TRP A 100 -16.28 -24.19 -13.04
C TRP A 100 -15.39 -23.72 -11.88
N GLY A 101 -14.27 -24.38 -11.61
CA GLY A 101 -13.35 -23.99 -10.54
C GLY A 101 -12.73 -22.62 -10.76
N GLY A 102 -12.22 -22.34 -11.96
CA GLY A 102 -11.63 -21.04 -12.31
C GLY A 102 -12.63 -19.89 -12.19
N GLY A 103 -13.89 -20.12 -12.56
CA GLY A 103 -14.96 -19.13 -12.39
C GLY A 103 -15.23 -18.77 -10.92
N LYS A 104 -15.12 -19.72 -9.98
CA LYS A 104 -15.24 -19.44 -8.54
C LYS A 104 -14.10 -18.57 -8.02
N ILE A 105 -12.89 -18.81 -8.51
CA ILE A 105 -11.71 -18.00 -8.19
C ILE A 105 -11.89 -16.58 -8.73
N LEU A 106 -12.30 -16.44 -9.99
CA LEU A 106 -12.53 -15.13 -10.61
C LEU A 106 -13.58 -14.32 -9.83
N ASN A 107 -14.70 -14.96 -9.45
CA ASN A 107 -15.74 -14.31 -8.65
C ASN A 107 -15.22 -13.82 -7.29
N ALA A 108 -14.33 -14.56 -6.64
CA ALA A 108 -13.71 -14.13 -5.39
C ALA A 108 -12.82 -12.88 -5.60
N MET A 109 -12.03 -12.87 -6.68
CA MET A 109 -11.20 -11.72 -7.04
C MET A 109 -12.04 -10.49 -7.39
N GLU A 110 -13.14 -10.65 -8.14
CA GLU A 110 -14.08 -9.58 -8.47
C GLU A 110 -14.71 -8.96 -7.23
N ARG A 111 -15.26 -9.79 -6.34
CA ARG A 111 -15.89 -9.34 -5.09
C ARG A 111 -14.93 -8.56 -4.18
N LEU A 112 -13.65 -8.94 -4.16
CA LEU A 112 -12.63 -8.25 -3.37
C LEU A 112 -11.91 -7.14 -4.15
N ALA A 113 -12.27 -6.90 -5.42
CA ALA A 113 -11.65 -5.93 -6.29
C ALA A 113 -10.13 -6.12 -6.47
N ILE A 114 -9.65 -7.36 -6.51
CA ILE A 114 -8.24 -7.69 -6.75
C ILE A 114 -7.88 -7.42 -8.21
N LEU A 115 -6.77 -6.71 -8.42
CA LEU A 115 -6.18 -6.38 -9.71
C LEU A 115 -4.70 -6.78 -9.72
N ASP A 116 -4.11 -6.80 -10.91
CA ASP A 116 -2.69 -7.10 -11.19
C ASP A 116 -2.16 -8.33 -10.47
N ALA A 117 -3.00 -9.36 -10.41
CA ALA A 117 -2.71 -10.61 -9.73
C ALA A 117 -3.32 -11.82 -10.43
N VAL A 118 -2.76 -12.99 -10.11
CA VAL A 118 -3.30 -14.30 -10.45
C VAL A 118 -3.45 -15.11 -9.17
N VAL A 119 -4.63 -15.71 -8.99
CA VAL A 119 -4.89 -16.69 -7.93
C VAL A 119 -4.93 -18.07 -8.57
N ILE A 120 -4.16 -19.00 -8.01
CA ILE A 120 -4.07 -20.39 -8.41
C ILE A 120 -4.57 -21.23 -7.25
N VAL A 121 -5.57 -22.07 -7.47
CA VAL A 121 -6.04 -23.05 -6.48
C VAL A 121 -5.66 -24.44 -6.97
N SER A 122 -4.80 -25.09 -6.21
CA SER A 122 -4.30 -26.42 -6.48
C SER A 122 -5.09 -27.43 -5.65
N ARG A 123 -5.59 -28.48 -6.31
CA ARG A 123 -6.32 -29.57 -5.68
C ARG A 123 -5.60 -30.90 -5.88
N TRP A 124 -5.34 -31.62 -4.79
CA TRP A 124 -4.95 -33.04 -4.84
C TRP A 124 -6.16 -33.91 -4.51
N TYR A 125 -6.59 -34.76 -5.44
CA TYR A 125 -7.77 -35.61 -5.27
C TYR A 125 -7.51 -36.75 -4.28
N GLY A 126 -8.42 -36.91 -3.31
CA GLY A 126 -8.31 -37.90 -2.24
C GLY A 126 -8.94 -39.27 -2.48
N GLY A 127 -9.50 -39.52 -3.66
CA GLY A 127 -10.19 -40.78 -3.96
C GLY A 127 -11.72 -40.74 -3.80
N ALA A 128 -12.29 -39.71 -3.16
CA ALA A 128 -13.74 -39.55 -2.98
C ALA A 128 -14.30 -38.32 -3.73
N LEU A 129 -15.46 -38.47 -4.37
CA LEU A 129 -16.16 -37.36 -5.02
C LEU A 129 -16.76 -36.41 -3.97
N LEU A 130 -16.35 -35.14 -4.01
CA LEU A 130 -16.85 -34.11 -3.09
C LEU A 130 -18.16 -33.47 -3.54
N GLY A 131 -18.56 -33.66 -4.81
CA GLY A 131 -19.74 -32.98 -5.36
C GLY A 131 -19.59 -31.46 -5.27
N PRO A 132 -20.66 -30.70 -4.97
CA PRO A 132 -20.61 -29.24 -4.90
C PRO A 132 -19.64 -28.67 -3.86
N ALA A 133 -19.38 -29.39 -2.76
CA ALA A 133 -18.56 -28.90 -1.64
C ALA A 133 -17.14 -28.47 -2.05
N ARG A 134 -16.57 -29.09 -3.10
CA ARG A 134 -15.26 -28.69 -3.63
C ARG A 134 -15.22 -27.25 -4.10
N PHE A 135 -16.33 -26.73 -4.64
CA PHE A 135 -16.40 -25.36 -5.14
C PHE A 135 -16.43 -24.35 -3.99
N ASP A 136 -16.99 -24.73 -2.84
CA ASP A 136 -16.94 -23.91 -1.63
C ASP A 136 -15.51 -23.84 -1.10
N HIS A 137 -14.78 -24.97 -1.08
CA HIS A 137 -13.36 -24.99 -0.70
C HIS A 137 -12.49 -24.15 -1.65
N ILE A 138 -12.72 -24.26 -2.96
CA ILE A 138 -12.02 -23.44 -3.97
C ILE A 138 -12.28 -21.95 -3.71
N ALA A 139 -13.54 -21.57 -3.50
CA ALA A 139 -13.91 -20.18 -3.23
C ALA A 139 -13.34 -19.68 -1.90
N GLN A 140 -13.30 -20.52 -0.87
CA GLN A 140 -12.75 -20.20 0.44
C GLN A 140 -11.25 -19.93 0.36
N CYS A 141 -10.46 -20.86 -0.20
CA CYS A 141 -9.01 -20.67 -0.34
C CYS A 141 -8.70 -19.42 -1.18
N ALA A 142 -9.41 -19.22 -2.29
CA ALA A 142 -9.23 -18.04 -3.15
C ALA A 142 -9.57 -16.73 -2.41
N THR A 143 -10.68 -16.71 -1.67
CA THR A 143 -11.10 -15.52 -0.90
C THR A 143 -10.10 -15.20 0.22
N GLU A 144 -9.49 -16.21 0.84
CA GLU A 144 -8.49 -16.02 1.90
C GLU A 144 -7.24 -15.30 1.38
N VAL A 145 -6.61 -15.82 0.31
CA VAL A 145 -5.40 -15.19 -0.26
C VAL A 145 -5.69 -13.83 -0.87
N ALA A 146 -6.85 -13.66 -1.51
CA ALA A 146 -7.28 -12.38 -2.05
C ALA A 146 -7.46 -11.32 -0.95
N ARG A 147 -8.00 -11.69 0.22
CA ARG A 147 -8.13 -10.77 1.36
C ARG A 147 -6.76 -10.35 1.89
N LYS A 148 -5.86 -11.31 2.14
CA LYS A 148 -4.50 -11.01 2.62
C LYS A 148 -3.75 -10.08 1.66
N PHE A 149 -3.90 -10.33 0.36
CA PHE A 149 -3.31 -9.50 -0.69
C PHE A 149 -3.84 -8.06 -0.66
N LYS A 150 -5.16 -7.89 -0.59
CA LYS A 150 -5.78 -6.57 -0.47
C LYS A 150 -5.35 -5.83 0.80
N ASP A 151 -5.31 -6.54 1.93
CA ASP A 151 -4.91 -5.95 3.20
C ASP A 151 -3.44 -5.49 3.15
N GLN A 152 -2.55 -6.20 2.42
CA GLN A 152 -1.17 -5.77 2.21
C GLN A 152 -1.09 -4.50 1.34
N GLU A 153 -1.84 -4.42 0.25
CA GLU A 153 -1.89 -3.21 -0.59
C GLU A 153 -2.39 -2.00 0.20
N GLU A 154 -3.50 -2.14 0.92
CA GLU A 154 -4.05 -1.08 1.77
C GLU A 154 -3.06 -0.68 2.88
N LEU A 155 -2.35 -1.65 3.48
CA LEU A 155 -1.33 -1.36 4.48
C LEU A 155 -0.19 -0.50 3.91
N LEU A 156 0.29 -0.82 2.70
CA LEU A 156 1.36 -0.08 2.05
C LEU A 156 0.94 1.37 1.74
N GLU A 157 -0.27 1.57 1.23
CA GLU A 157 -0.85 2.90 1.00
C GLU A 157 -0.97 3.71 2.29
N LEU A 158 -1.43 3.08 3.38
CA LEU A 158 -1.55 3.75 4.66
C LEU A 158 -0.18 4.12 5.26
N LYS A 159 0.85 3.29 5.06
CA LYS A 159 2.21 3.57 5.52
C LYS A 159 2.82 4.77 4.79
N THR A 160 2.71 4.82 3.46
CA THR A 160 3.22 5.96 2.67
C THR A 160 2.47 7.24 3.00
N LEU A 161 1.14 7.16 3.18
CA LEU A 161 0.35 8.29 3.66
C LEU A 161 0.83 8.76 5.03
N LEU A 162 1.07 7.84 5.97
CA LEU A 162 1.50 8.18 7.32
C LEU A 162 2.89 8.84 7.36
N GLU A 163 3.83 8.36 6.55
CA GLU A 163 5.14 9.00 6.36
C GLU A 163 4.99 10.42 5.82
N SER A 164 4.12 10.63 4.82
CA SER A 164 3.85 11.96 4.28
C SER A 164 3.22 12.91 5.31
N LEU A 165 2.30 12.42 6.15
CA LEU A 165 1.66 13.20 7.20
C LEU A 165 2.66 13.57 8.31
N ASP A 166 3.59 12.68 8.65
CA ASP A 166 4.66 12.98 9.61
C ASP A 166 5.60 14.07 9.09
N ASP A 167 5.95 14.05 7.81
CA ASP A 167 6.78 15.08 7.18
C ASP A 167 6.06 16.44 7.16
N ILE A 168 4.76 16.46 6.84
CA ILE A 168 3.92 17.67 6.91
C ILE A 168 3.83 18.20 8.36
N LEU A 169 3.64 17.30 9.33
CA LEU A 169 3.55 17.71 10.73
C LEU A 169 4.89 18.26 11.25
N ALA A 170 6.01 17.70 10.80
CA ALA A 170 7.35 18.19 11.14
C ALA A 170 7.60 19.60 10.57
N SER A 171 7.24 19.85 9.31
CA SER A 171 7.41 21.18 8.68
C SER A 171 6.54 22.24 9.36
N LEU A 172 5.27 21.95 9.65
CA LEU A 172 4.37 22.87 10.36
C LEU A 172 4.85 23.16 11.78
N ARG A 173 5.38 22.17 12.50
CA ARG A 173 5.96 22.41 13.83
C ARG A 173 7.19 23.31 13.76
N GLN A 174 8.01 23.18 12.72
CA GLN A 174 9.15 24.06 12.51
C GLN A 174 8.70 25.49 12.17
N GLU A 175 7.68 25.65 11.34
CA GLU A 175 7.08 26.96 11.02
C GLU A 175 6.48 27.62 12.26
N TYR A 176 5.68 26.89 13.03
CA TYR A 176 5.12 27.35 14.30
C TYR A 176 6.23 27.78 15.27
N LYS A 177 7.32 27.00 15.37
CA LYS A 177 8.46 27.34 16.22
C LYS A 177 9.08 28.68 15.81
N LYS A 178 9.33 28.89 14.51
CA LYS A 178 9.87 30.16 13.98
C LYS A 178 8.99 31.35 14.37
N LEU A 179 7.70 31.29 14.05
CA LEU A 179 6.71 32.33 14.37
C LEU A 179 6.58 32.59 15.87
N SER A 180 6.69 31.54 16.71
CA SER A 180 6.61 31.69 18.16
C SER A 180 7.85 32.34 18.79
N THR A 181 9.01 32.30 18.14
CA THR A 181 10.27 32.90 18.62
C THR A 181 10.49 34.34 18.19
N ASP A 182 9.66 34.88 17.29
CA ASP A 182 9.77 36.27 16.80
C ASP A 182 9.16 37.33 17.75
N GLU A 183 8.82 36.97 18.99
CA GLU A 183 8.50 37.94 20.05
C GLU A 183 9.76 38.79 20.38
N PRO A 184 9.72 40.13 20.27
CA PRO A 184 10.84 40.98 20.66
C PRO A 184 10.97 40.96 22.18
N CYS A 185 11.94 40.20 22.67
CA CYS A 185 12.32 40.19 24.08
C CYS A 185 12.83 41.59 24.47
N SER A 186 12.01 42.32 25.23
CA SER A 186 12.45 43.49 25.98
C SER A 186 13.55 43.05 26.95
N SER A 187 14.71 43.67 26.77
CA SER A 187 15.92 43.50 27.55
C SER A 187 15.72 43.78 29.04
N GLN A 188 16.19 42.88 29.90
CA GLN A 188 16.99 43.27 31.07
C GLN A 188 18.16 42.30 31.28
N ASP A 189 19.34 42.91 31.42
CA ASP A 189 20.66 42.32 31.58
C ASP A 189 20.82 41.42 32.82
N THR A 190 21.71 40.43 32.74
CA THR A 190 23.00 40.46 33.48
C THR A 190 23.94 39.29 33.11
N THR A 191 25.12 39.69 32.64
CA THR A 191 26.47 39.14 32.93
C THR A 191 26.91 37.78 32.35
N SER A 192 27.69 37.92 31.27
CA SER A 192 28.94 37.23 30.90
C SER A 192 29.38 35.97 31.68
N THR A 193 29.53 34.86 30.96
CA THR A 193 30.79 34.08 30.92
C THR A 193 30.78 33.16 29.71
N ALA A 194 31.69 33.42 28.77
CA ALA A 194 32.01 32.53 27.68
C ALA A 194 33.08 31.54 28.16
N GLU A 195 32.84 30.24 27.99
CA GLU A 195 33.81 29.25 27.47
C GLU A 195 33.20 27.83 27.44
N THR A 196 33.01 27.35 26.21
CA THR A 196 33.31 26.00 25.68
C THR A 196 33.10 24.76 26.57
N LEU A 197 32.06 23.98 26.26
CA LEU A 197 32.24 22.52 26.08
C LEU A 197 31.25 21.97 25.04
N SER A 198 31.85 21.35 24.03
CA SER A 198 31.29 20.67 22.88
C SER A 198 30.42 19.46 23.21
N GLY A 199 29.36 19.27 22.41
CA GLY A 199 28.92 17.94 21.99
C GLY A 199 27.82 17.27 22.81
N LEU A 200 26.65 17.90 22.93
CA LEU A 200 25.41 17.16 23.20
C LEU A 200 24.75 16.82 21.86
N PRO A 201 24.40 15.55 21.59
CA PRO A 201 23.70 15.22 20.36
C PRO A 201 22.37 15.95 20.38
N ILE A 202 22.12 16.78 19.35
CA ILE A 202 20.76 17.19 19.01
C ILE A 202 19.95 15.89 18.99
N PRO A 203 18.88 15.74 19.80
CA PRO A 203 18.08 14.54 19.72
C PRO A 203 17.45 14.56 18.33
N VAL A 204 18.05 13.80 17.41
CA VAL A 204 17.43 13.48 16.14
C VAL A 204 16.15 12.79 16.53
N VAL A 205 15.03 13.51 16.39
CA VAL A 205 13.70 12.95 16.63
C VAL A 205 13.58 11.81 15.63
N LYS A 206 13.83 10.58 16.10
CA LYS A 206 13.79 9.40 15.24
C LYS A 206 12.38 9.33 14.67
N LYS A 207 12.27 9.30 13.34
CA LYS A 207 10.98 9.10 12.69
C LYS A 207 10.35 7.81 13.24
N PRO A 208 9.04 7.81 13.51
CA PRO A 208 8.37 6.59 13.96
C PRO A 208 8.54 5.51 12.88
N ASP A 209 8.88 4.29 13.31
CA ASP A 209 8.98 3.14 12.41
C ASP A 209 7.60 2.46 12.29
N TYR A 210 7.12 2.31 11.06
CA TYR A 210 5.83 1.70 10.74
C TYR A 210 5.95 0.28 10.19
N ALA A 211 7.12 -0.38 10.27
CA ALA A 211 7.34 -1.70 9.68
C ALA A 211 6.29 -2.75 10.09
N THR A 212 5.87 -2.78 11.36
CA THR A 212 5.12 -3.91 11.97
C THR A 212 3.66 -3.60 12.34
N ILE A 213 3.09 -2.49 11.86
CA ILE A 213 1.69 -2.14 12.17
C ILE A 213 0.69 -2.95 11.34
N ASP A 214 -0.51 -3.17 11.87
CA ASP A 214 -1.65 -3.71 11.14
C ASP A 214 -2.49 -2.59 10.48
N VAL A 215 -3.41 -2.98 9.59
CA VAL A 215 -4.29 -2.04 8.86
C VAL A 215 -5.14 -1.19 9.81
N ALA A 216 -5.67 -1.79 10.88
CA ALA A 216 -6.55 -1.08 11.81
C ALA A 216 -5.81 0.00 12.60
N LYS A 217 -4.60 -0.30 13.07
CA LYS A 217 -3.69 0.61 13.77
C LYS A 217 -3.18 1.69 12.82
N ALA A 218 -2.83 1.34 11.58
CA ALA A 218 -2.43 2.30 10.56
C ALA A 218 -3.54 3.35 10.31
N LYS A 219 -4.79 2.92 10.12
CA LYS A 219 -5.96 3.82 9.98
C LYS A 219 -6.15 4.74 11.19
N ARG A 220 -5.97 4.22 12.42
CA ARG A 220 -6.04 5.03 13.64
C ARG A 220 -4.93 6.08 13.69
N LEU A 221 -3.70 5.70 13.33
CA LEU A 221 -2.55 6.61 13.32
C LEU A 221 -2.73 7.74 12.31
N VAL A 222 -3.21 7.43 11.09
CA VAL A 222 -3.55 8.44 10.07
C VAL A 222 -4.50 9.48 10.65
N ARG A 223 -5.62 9.05 11.24
CA ARG A 223 -6.59 9.99 11.87
C ARG A 223 -5.97 10.85 12.97
N VAL A 224 -5.11 10.27 13.80
CA VAL A 224 -4.41 11.01 14.86
C VAL A 224 -3.46 12.05 14.26
N ARG A 225 -2.74 11.73 13.18
CA ARG A 225 -1.85 12.67 12.49
C ARG A 225 -2.61 13.78 11.80
N GLU A 226 -3.69 13.47 11.11
CA GLU A 226 -4.58 14.48 10.51
C GLU A 226 -5.10 15.47 11.56
N GLY A 227 -5.57 14.98 12.72
CA GLY A 227 -6.01 15.83 13.82
C GLY A 227 -4.88 16.68 14.43
N SER A 228 -3.67 16.13 14.51
CA SER A 228 -2.49 16.86 14.97
C SER A 228 -2.11 17.99 14.01
N ILE A 229 -2.13 17.72 12.70
CA ILE A 229 -1.88 18.71 11.64
C ILE A 229 -2.92 19.83 11.71
N ALA A 230 -4.20 19.50 11.82
CA ALA A 230 -5.28 20.49 11.93
C ALA A 230 -5.07 21.41 13.15
N SER A 231 -4.68 20.83 14.28
CA SER A 231 -4.42 21.57 15.52
C SER A 231 -3.24 22.55 15.37
N VAL A 232 -2.12 22.10 14.77
CA VAL A 232 -0.94 22.96 14.56
C VAL A 232 -1.24 24.06 13.54
N LYS A 233 -1.94 23.75 12.45
CA LYS A 233 -2.38 24.76 11.47
C LYS A 233 -3.22 25.86 12.12
N LEU A 234 -4.13 25.49 13.01
CA LEU A 234 -4.96 26.46 13.75
C LEU A 234 -4.11 27.34 14.68
N LEU A 235 -3.07 26.80 15.31
CA LEU A 235 -2.14 27.58 16.13
C LEU A 235 -1.31 28.56 15.29
N ILE A 236 -0.81 28.14 14.14
CA ILE A 236 -0.08 29.01 13.19
C ILE A 236 -0.99 30.15 12.71
N ALA A 237 -2.21 29.83 12.28
CA ALA A 237 -3.17 30.83 11.81
C ALA A 237 -3.51 31.86 12.89
N LYS A 238 -3.59 31.43 14.17
CA LYS A 238 -3.77 32.36 15.30
C LYS A 238 -2.59 33.32 15.48
N LEU A 239 -1.35 32.83 15.39
CA LEU A 239 -0.16 33.70 15.48
C LEU A 239 -0.11 34.70 14.32
N GLN A 240 -0.36 34.24 13.10
CA GLN A 240 -0.40 35.09 11.91
C GLN A 240 -1.50 36.17 12.00
N ALA A 241 -2.68 35.82 12.53
CA ALA A 241 -3.75 36.79 12.72
C ALA A 241 -3.37 37.92 13.69
N VAL A 242 -2.66 37.58 14.79
CA VAL A 242 -2.15 38.57 15.76
C VAL A 242 -1.16 39.53 15.11
N GLU A 243 -0.28 39.02 14.24
CA GLU A 243 0.72 39.83 13.54
C GLU A 243 0.09 40.79 12.50
N THR A 244 -1.04 40.40 11.89
CA THR A 244 -1.75 41.23 10.90
C THR A 244 -2.73 42.25 11.49
N SER A 245 -3.00 42.23 12.80
CA SER A 245 -3.85 43.24 13.43
C SER A 245 -3.09 44.58 13.54
N PRO A 246 -3.61 45.70 12.98
CA PRO A 246 -2.90 46.96 12.99
C PRO A 246 -2.69 47.44 14.44
N ARG A 247 -1.46 47.84 14.77
CA ARG A 247 -1.13 48.57 16.01
C ARG A 247 -1.93 49.89 16.01
N THR A 248 -3.16 49.86 16.49
CA THR A 248 -3.94 51.07 16.72
C THR A 248 -3.44 51.74 17.98
N GLY A 249 -2.59 52.76 17.76
CA GLY A 249 -2.61 53.99 18.54
C GLY A 249 -1.35 54.33 19.33
N GLU A 250 -0.73 55.45 18.99
CA GLU A 250 -0.46 56.50 19.98
C GLU A 250 -0.58 57.86 19.27
N GLY A 251 -1.48 58.69 19.81
CA GLY A 251 -1.86 59.97 19.26
C GLY A 251 -0.87 61.08 19.60
N SER A 252 -0.63 61.98 18.65
CA SER A 252 -0.01 63.27 18.90
C SER A 252 -1.08 64.36 18.78
N GLU A 253 -1.37 65.02 19.90
CA GLU A 253 -2.26 66.19 20.05
C GLU A 253 -1.89 67.35 19.11
N PRO A 254 -2.88 68.14 18.64
CA PRO A 254 -2.61 69.37 17.91
C PRO A 254 -2.37 70.53 18.88
N THR A 255 -1.11 70.97 19.03
CA THR A 255 -0.79 72.21 19.75
C THR A 255 -1.22 73.41 18.91
N SER A 256 -2.25 74.11 19.40
CA SER A 256 -2.68 75.41 18.90
C SER A 256 -1.76 76.50 19.45
N GLN A 257 -1.22 77.38 18.60
CA GLN A 257 -0.83 78.74 19.02
C GLN A 257 -0.68 79.69 17.82
N THR A 258 -1.46 80.77 17.91
CA THR A 258 -1.33 82.08 17.27
C THR A 258 -0.13 82.87 17.79
#